data_AF-A0A4Q0HZL2-F1
#
_entry.id   AF-A0A4Q0HZL2-F1
#
_cell.length_a   1.000
_cell.length_b   1.000
_cell.length_c   1.000
_cell.angle_alpha   90.00
_cell.angle_beta   90.00
_cell.angle_gamma   90.00
#
_symmetry.space_group_name_H-M   'P 1'
#
loop_
_entity.id
_entity.type
_entity.pdbx_description
1 polymer ?
#
loop_
_entity_poly.entity_id
_entity_poly.type
_entity_poly.pdbx_seq_one_letter_code
_entity_poly.pdbx_strand_id
1 'polypeptide(L)'
;MSHLASVQTADKNHASQRHALRSQRTRELLLDHMYRLALEKGYEGITVQQLLDSTGVARSTFYAHFRDKEDLIVAGYEAIGVPSTKVTEVDGDRRVLLDVSAWLFSATERHAALTTAFFSGPGQNVILAHLENILIIQVREHYRKQGLYQIDQLRGEAAVRCFVGALVGLWLWWVRHDYPNPAREMTETFDSLMNNGTWPPDNNVRQ
;
A
#
# COMPACT_ATOMS: atom_id res chain seq x y z
N MET A 1 -48.10 2.85 3.52
CA MET A 1 -47.09 1.83 3.17
C MET A 1 -45.65 2.36 3.10
N SER A 2 -45.36 3.65 3.37
CA SER A 2 -43.98 4.20 3.27
C SER A 2 -43.13 4.07 4.55
N HIS A 3 -43.73 3.78 5.71
CA HIS A 3 -42.99 3.73 6.99
C HIS A 3 -42.25 2.41 7.22
N LEU A 4 -42.76 1.29 6.68
CA LEU A 4 -42.10 -0.03 6.78
C LEU A 4 -40.84 -0.14 5.90
N ALA A 5 -40.84 0.56 4.75
CA ALA A 5 -39.71 0.57 3.82
C ALA A 5 -38.48 1.34 4.37
N SER A 6 -38.68 2.39 5.17
CA SER A 6 -37.59 3.18 5.76
C SER A 6 -36.92 2.47 6.95
N VAL A 7 -37.68 1.67 7.72
CA VAL A 7 -37.15 0.88 8.82
C VAL A 7 -36.35 -0.33 8.31
N GLN A 8 -36.81 -0.99 7.24
CA GLN A 8 -36.09 -2.11 6.60
C GLN A 8 -34.77 -1.70 5.93
N THR A 9 -34.66 -0.45 5.44
CA THR A 9 -33.40 0.07 4.86
C THR A 9 -32.40 0.47 5.94
N ALA A 10 -32.85 1.04 7.06
CA ALA A 10 -32.00 1.36 8.20
C ALA A 10 -31.40 0.09 8.85
N ASP A 11 -32.21 -0.97 9.02
CA ASP A 11 -31.79 -2.21 9.67
C ASP A 11 -30.79 -3.01 8.80
N LYS A 12 -30.98 -3.01 7.47
CA LYS A 12 -30.02 -3.59 6.51
C LYS A 12 -28.69 -2.83 6.47
N ASN A 13 -28.71 -1.50 6.58
CA ASN A 13 -27.48 -0.69 6.65
C ASN A 13 -26.70 -0.96 7.94
N HIS A 14 -27.37 -1.11 9.08
CA HIS A 14 -26.72 -1.47 10.34
C HIS A 14 -26.11 -2.87 10.32
N ALA A 15 -26.81 -3.86 9.76
CA ALA A 15 -26.26 -5.20 9.60
C ALA A 15 -25.03 -5.21 8.68
N SER A 16 -25.09 -4.53 7.54
CA SER A 16 -23.97 -4.39 6.60
C SER A 16 -22.75 -3.71 7.24
N GLN A 17 -22.96 -2.62 7.98
CA GLN A 17 -21.88 -1.95 8.72
C GLN A 17 -21.28 -2.84 9.81
N ARG A 18 -22.11 -3.58 10.57
CA ARG A 18 -21.61 -4.52 11.59
C ARG A 18 -20.78 -5.65 10.97
N HIS A 19 -21.18 -6.15 9.80
CA HIS A 19 -20.39 -7.13 9.05
C HIS A 19 -19.06 -6.56 8.56
N ALA A 20 -19.06 -5.34 8.02
CA ALA A 20 -17.84 -4.65 7.60
C ALA A 20 -16.87 -4.41 8.77
N LEU A 21 -17.38 -3.94 9.91
CA LEU A 21 -16.58 -3.74 11.14
C LEU A 21 -16.01 -5.04 11.68
N ARG A 22 -16.78 -6.13 11.65
CA ARG A 22 -16.29 -7.46 12.07
C ARG A 22 -15.21 -7.97 11.11
N SER A 23 -15.42 -7.82 9.80
CA SER A 23 -14.44 -8.16 8.77
C SER A 23 -13.13 -7.41 9.00
N GLN A 24 -13.20 -6.09 9.21
CA GLN A 24 -12.03 -5.25 9.49
C GLN A 24 -11.29 -5.69 10.76
N ARG A 25 -11.98 -5.91 11.88
CA ARG A 25 -11.36 -6.39 13.12
C ARG A 25 -10.65 -7.73 12.95
N THR A 26 -11.23 -8.65 12.17
CA THR A 26 -10.58 -9.94 11.86
C THR A 26 -9.30 -9.73 11.06
N ARG A 27 -9.32 -8.83 10.05
CA ARG A 27 -8.12 -8.50 9.27
C ARG A 27 -7.03 -7.90 10.17
N GLU A 28 -7.38 -6.93 11.02
CA GLU A 28 -6.45 -6.29 11.96
C GLU A 28 -5.83 -7.30 12.94
N LEU A 29 -6.63 -8.21 13.50
CA LEU A 29 -6.14 -9.26 14.40
C LEU A 29 -5.15 -10.22 13.71
N LEU A 30 -5.49 -10.67 12.49
CA LEU A 30 -4.63 -11.56 11.71
C LEU A 30 -3.31 -10.87 11.34
N LEU A 31 -3.35 -9.58 10.99
CA LEU A 31 -2.16 -8.78 10.69
C LEU A 31 -1.26 -8.64 11.91
N ASP A 32 -1.80 -8.22 13.05
CA ASP A 32 -1.06 -8.04 14.30
C ASP A 32 -0.33 -9.34 14.72
N HIS A 33 -1.02 -10.48 14.65
CA HIS A 33 -0.39 -11.77 14.98
C HIS A 33 0.64 -12.23 13.95
N MET A 34 0.39 -11.99 12.66
CA MET A 34 1.37 -12.27 11.62
C MET A 34 2.65 -11.44 11.85
N TYR A 35 2.51 -10.18 12.26
CA TYR A 35 3.64 -9.30 12.56
C TYR A 35 4.46 -9.81 13.75
N ARG A 36 3.80 -10.22 14.84
CA ARG A 36 4.50 -10.81 16.00
C ARG A 36 5.27 -12.07 15.61
N LEU A 37 4.62 -12.99 14.90
CA LEU A 37 5.25 -14.23 14.45
C LEU A 37 6.43 -13.96 13.50
N ALA A 38 6.33 -12.96 12.63
CA ALA A 38 7.41 -12.59 11.72
C ALA A 38 8.64 -12.05 12.45
N LEU A 39 8.42 -11.27 13.51
CA LEU A 39 9.51 -10.77 14.37
C LEU A 39 10.17 -11.87 15.20
N GLU A 40 9.41 -12.87 15.67
CA GLU A 40 9.92 -13.93 16.55
C GLU A 40 10.76 -14.99 15.83
N LYS A 41 10.33 -15.45 14.65
CA LYS A 41 10.94 -16.62 13.97
C LYS A 41 11.21 -16.43 12.48
N GLY A 42 11.02 -15.20 11.98
CA GLY A 42 11.10 -14.89 10.55
C GLY A 42 9.85 -15.34 9.78
N TYR A 43 9.58 -14.64 8.68
CA TYR A 43 8.38 -14.83 7.87
C TYR A 43 8.24 -16.22 7.24
N GLU A 44 9.35 -16.80 6.77
CA GLU A 44 9.36 -18.09 6.07
C GLU A 44 8.79 -19.22 6.93
N GLY A 45 9.19 -19.25 8.20
CA GLY A 45 8.80 -20.29 9.14
C GLY A 45 7.35 -20.20 9.61
N ILE A 46 6.57 -19.21 9.14
CA ILE A 46 5.17 -19.05 9.51
C ILE A 46 4.29 -19.84 8.55
N THR A 47 3.42 -20.68 9.12
CA THR A 47 2.32 -21.31 8.39
C THR A 47 1.00 -20.62 8.71
N VAL A 48 0.04 -20.69 7.77
CA VAL A 48 -1.33 -20.22 8.03
C VAL A 48 -1.88 -20.91 9.28
N GLN A 49 -1.64 -22.21 9.48
CA GLN A 49 -2.14 -22.93 10.66
C GLN A 49 -1.62 -22.33 11.97
N GLN A 50 -0.32 -22.04 12.08
CA GLN A 50 0.24 -21.40 13.28
C GLN A 50 -0.36 -20.02 13.55
N LEU A 51 -0.65 -19.25 12.50
CA LEU A 51 -1.35 -17.97 12.64
C LEU A 51 -2.76 -18.18 13.20
N LEU A 52 -3.52 -19.14 12.66
CA LEU A 52 -4.87 -19.46 13.11
C LEU A 52 -4.88 -19.94 14.57
N ASP A 53 -3.92 -20.79 14.94
CA ASP A 53 -3.76 -21.30 16.30
C ASP A 53 -3.50 -20.15 17.29
N SER A 54 -2.74 -19.13 16.89
CA SER A 54 -2.45 -17.97 17.73
C SER A 54 -3.60 -16.96 17.85
N THR A 55 -4.53 -16.93 16.89
CA THR A 55 -5.60 -15.93 16.80
C THR A 55 -6.98 -16.47 17.17
N GLY A 56 -7.16 -17.80 17.14
CA GLY A 56 -8.47 -18.44 17.29
C GLY A 56 -9.40 -18.24 16.09
N VAL A 57 -8.90 -17.69 14.97
CA VAL A 57 -9.68 -17.47 13.75
C VAL A 57 -9.88 -18.80 13.02
N ALA A 58 -11.11 -19.08 12.61
CA ALA A 58 -11.39 -20.29 11.84
C ALA A 58 -10.74 -20.23 10.45
N ARG A 59 -10.25 -21.38 9.96
CA ARG A 59 -9.62 -21.50 8.65
C ARG A 59 -10.50 -20.98 7.50
N SER A 60 -11.79 -21.28 7.52
CA SER A 60 -12.75 -20.77 6.54
C SER A 60 -12.88 -19.24 6.57
N THR A 61 -12.72 -18.62 7.74
CA THR A 61 -12.75 -17.16 7.88
C THR A 61 -11.49 -16.54 7.29
N PHE A 62 -10.31 -17.14 7.50
CA PHE A 62 -9.07 -16.68 6.87
C PHE A 62 -9.18 -16.69 5.34
N TYR A 63 -9.59 -17.81 4.75
CA TYR A 63 -9.69 -17.93 3.28
C TYR A 63 -10.84 -17.12 2.67
N ALA A 64 -11.79 -16.65 3.48
CA ALA A 64 -12.78 -15.66 3.04
C ALA A 64 -12.16 -14.25 2.89
N HIS A 65 -11.03 -13.98 3.54
CA HIS A 65 -10.35 -12.68 3.52
C HIS A 65 -9.07 -12.67 2.69
N PHE A 66 -8.32 -13.78 2.68
CA PHE A 66 -6.97 -13.87 2.15
C PHE A 66 -6.74 -15.20 1.43
N ARG A 67 -6.03 -15.17 0.31
CA ARG A 67 -5.68 -16.39 -0.44
C ARG A 67 -4.58 -17.20 0.24
N ASP A 68 -3.62 -16.50 0.85
CA ASP A 68 -2.43 -17.06 1.49
C ASP A 68 -1.85 -16.05 2.50
N LYS A 69 -0.69 -16.37 3.10
CA LYS A 69 -0.06 -15.49 4.09
C LYS A 69 0.58 -14.26 3.45
N GLU A 70 0.96 -14.34 2.18
CA GLU A 70 1.49 -13.23 1.39
C GLU A 70 0.40 -12.18 1.17
N ASP A 71 -0.80 -12.60 0.76
CA ASP A 71 -1.99 -11.76 0.58
C ASP A 71 -2.39 -11.06 1.90
N LEU A 72 -2.20 -11.72 3.04
CA LEU A 72 -2.35 -11.10 4.37
C LEU A 72 -1.32 -9.98 4.58
N ILE A 73 -0.02 -10.22 4.37
CA ILE A 73 1.01 -9.19 4.56
C ILE A 73 0.76 -7.97 3.67
N VAL A 74 0.36 -8.24 2.44
CA VAL A 74 0.08 -7.24 1.43
C VAL A 74 -1.17 -6.43 1.81
N ALA A 75 -2.21 -7.08 2.34
CA ALA A 75 -3.35 -6.40 2.95
C ALA A 75 -2.97 -5.60 4.21
N GLY A 76 -1.85 -5.94 4.84
CA GLY A 76 -1.22 -5.11 5.86
C GLY A 76 -0.93 -3.72 5.34
N TYR A 77 -0.35 -3.61 4.14
CA TYR A 77 -0.16 -2.32 3.50
C TYR A 77 -1.49 -1.61 3.20
N GLU A 78 -2.52 -2.32 2.74
CA GLU A 78 -3.86 -1.73 2.56
C GLU A 78 -4.45 -1.18 3.87
N ALA A 79 -4.22 -1.85 5.00
CA ALA A 79 -4.67 -1.41 6.32
C ALA A 79 -3.93 -0.14 6.80
N ILE A 80 -2.78 0.18 6.21
CA ILE A 80 -2.04 1.42 6.50
C ILE A 80 -2.77 2.65 5.90
N GLY A 81 -3.76 2.42 5.05
CA GLY A 81 -4.68 3.42 4.52
C GLY A 81 -4.81 3.33 3.00
N VAL A 82 -5.77 4.05 2.44
CA VAL A 82 -5.78 4.33 1.00
C VAL A 82 -4.97 5.61 0.79
N PRO A 83 -4.07 5.68 -0.21
CA PRO A 83 -3.37 6.91 -0.52
C PRO A 83 -4.38 8.05 -0.72
N SER A 84 -4.19 9.17 -0.02
CA SER A 84 -5.01 10.35 -0.24
C SER A 84 -4.69 10.95 -1.61
N THR A 85 -5.63 11.72 -2.15
CA THR A 85 -5.32 12.58 -3.29
C THR A 85 -4.78 13.92 -2.77
N LYS A 86 -3.76 14.45 -3.44
CA LYS A 86 -3.27 15.82 -3.21
C LYS A 86 -3.40 16.63 -4.48
N VAL A 87 -3.51 17.94 -4.29
CA VAL A 87 -3.55 18.89 -5.40
C VAL A 87 -2.18 19.52 -5.53
N THR A 88 -1.60 19.42 -6.72
CA THR A 88 -0.34 20.08 -7.06
C THR A 88 -0.54 21.02 -8.23
N GLU A 89 0.36 21.97 -8.40
CA GLU A 89 0.42 22.88 -9.54
C GLU A 89 1.66 22.52 -10.35
N VAL A 90 1.48 22.14 -11.62
CA VAL A 90 2.56 21.78 -12.54
C VAL A 90 2.37 22.63 -13.79
N ASP A 91 3.35 23.46 -14.13
CA ASP A 91 3.29 24.43 -15.24
C ASP A 91 2.05 25.35 -15.22
N GLY A 92 1.58 25.72 -14.01
CA GLY A 92 0.38 26.56 -13.83
C GLY A 92 -0.96 25.81 -13.94
N ASP A 93 -0.94 24.51 -14.24
CA ASP A 93 -2.12 23.67 -14.25
C ASP A 93 -2.31 22.93 -12.92
N ARG A 94 -3.52 23.00 -12.38
CA ARG A 94 -3.90 22.33 -11.14
C ARG A 94 -4.20 20.85 -11.42
N ARG A 95 -3.37 19.95 -10.86
CA ARG A 95 -3.47 18.49 -11.06
C ARG A 95 -3.76 17.78 -9.76
N VAL A 96 -4.61 16.75 -9.83
CA VAL A 96 -4.91 15.87 -8.69
C VAL A 96 -4.07 14.59 -8.80
N LEU A 97 -3.12 14.46 -7.89
CA LEU A 97 -2.22 13.30 -7.82
C LEU A 97 -2.64 12.36 -6.70
N LEU A 98 -2.41 11.06 -6.89
CA LEU A 98 -2.50 10.07 -5.84
C LEU A 98 -1.20 10.14 -5.03
N ASP A 99 -1.30 10.43 -3.74
CA ASP A 99 -0.14 10.62 -2.85
C ASP A 99 0.44 9.29 -2.35
N VAL A 100 0.73 8.41 -3.31
CA VAL A 100 1.16 7.03 -3.06
C VAL A 100 2.60 6.95 -2.53
N SER A 101 3.44 7.93 -2.87
CA SER A 101 4.80 8.07 -2.31
C SER A 101 4.74 8.35 -0.81
N ALA A 102 4.02 9.40 -0.39
CA ALA A 102 3.86 9.75 1.02
C ALA A 102 3.26 8.60 1.82
N TRP A 103 2.24 7.95 1.25
CA TRP A 103 1.62 6.77 1.83
C TRP A 103 2.64 5.66 2.08
N LEU A 104 3.41 5.25 1.05
CA LEU A 104 4.36 4.14 1.15
C LEU A 104 5.50 4.42 2.14
N PHE A 105 6.10 5.61 2.08
CA PHE A 105 7.20 5.96 2.98
C PHE A 105 6.73 6.07 4.43
N SER A 106 5.63 6.78 4.68
CA SER A 106 5.09 6.95 6.05
C SER A 106 4.61 5.63 6.63
N ALA A 107 4.02 4.77 5.79
CA ALA A 107 3.60 3.42 6.15
C ALA A 107 4.79 2.59 6.63
N THR A 108 5.87 2.65 5.87
CA THR A 108 7.08 1.89 6.13
C THR A 108 7.81 2.39 7.37
N GLU A 109 7.91 3.70 7.57
CA GLU A 109 8.53 4.28 8.77
C GLU A 109 7.82 3.83 10.06
N ARG A 110 6.48 3.83 10.06
CA ARG A 110 5.68 3.34 11.20
C ARG A 110 5.93 1.87 11.53
N HIS A 111 6.36 1.08 10.55
CA HIS A 111 6.53 -0.36 10.66
C HIS A 111 7.94 -0.84 10.24
N ALA A 112 8.96 0.00 10.45
CA ALA A 112 10.32 -0.23 9.93
C ALA A 112 10.92 -1.57 10.35
N ALA A 113 10.81 -1.96 11.63
CA ALA A 113 11.33 -3.22 12.14
C ALA A 113 10.73 -4.44 11.41
N LEU A 114 9.44 -4.36 11.09
CA LEU A 114 8.71 -5.42 10.39
C LEU A 114 9.12 -5.48 8.92
N THR A 115 9.19 -4.31 8.25
CA THR A 115 9.67 -4.24 6.88
C THR A 115 11.08 -4.83 6.79
N THR A 116 12.00 -4.43 7.67
CA THR A 116 13.37 -4.99 7.71
C THR A 116 13.38 -6.51 7.92
N ALA A 117 12.53 -7.04 8.81
CA ALA A 117 12.40 -8.48 9.01
C ALA A 117 11.94 -9.23 7.75
N PHE A 118 11.01 -8.66 6.97
CA PHE A 118 10.57 -9.23 5.69
C PHE A 118 11.67 -9.21 4.63
N PHE A 119 12.42 -8.12 4.54
CA PHE A 119 13.47 -7.94 3.54
C PHE A 119 14.77 -8.69 3.84
N SER A 120 14.89 -9.28 5.03
CA SER A 120 16.04 -10.12 5.41
C SER A 120 15.85 -11.60 5.06
N GLY A 121 14.67 -12.01 4.56
CA GLY A 121 14.33 -13.40 4.25
C GLY A 121 14.13 -13.70 2.75
N PRO A 122 14.15 -14.99 2.34
CA PRO A 122 14.02 -15.39 0.94
C PRO A 122 12.65 -15.06 0.30
N GLY A 123 11.61 -14.80 1.10
CA GLY A 123 10.28 -14.37 0.65
C GLY A 123 10.18 -12.90 0.21
N GLN A 124 11.26 -12.12 0.29
CA GLN A 124 11.25 -10.70 -0.11
C GLN A 124 10.69 -10.52 -1.52
N ASN A 125 11.03 -11.41 -2.47
CA ASN A 125 10.72 -11.23 -3.88
C ASN A 125 9.21 -11.36 -4.13
N VAL A 126 8.55 -12.24 -3.38
CA VAL A 126 7.10 -12.45 -3.48
C VAL A 126 6.37 -11.25 -2.91
N ILE A 127 6.75 -10.78 -1.71
CA ILE A 127 6.17 -9.60 -1.07
C ILE A 127 6.36 -8.35 -1.94
N LEU A 128 7.57 -8.17 -2.49
CA LEU A 128 7.89 -7.05 -3.38
C LEU A 128 7.04 -7.07 -4.65
N ALA A 129 6.90 -8.23 -5.30
CA ALA A 129 6.06 -8.38 -6.49
C ALA A 129 4.59 -8.09 -6.20
N HIS A 130 4.07 -8.50 -5.04
CA HIS A 130 2.71 -8.17 -4.65
C HIS A 130 2.52 -6.68 -4.37
N LEU A 131 3.45 -6.06 -3.64
CA LEU A 131 3.42 -4.62 -3.39
C LEU A 131 3.43 -3.82 -4.70
N GLU A 132 4.34 -4.18 -5.61
CA GLU A 132 4.42 -3.57 -6.94
C GLU A 132 3.09 -3.71 -7.71
N ASN A 133 2.49 -4.90 -7.72
CA ASN A 133 1.21 -5.12 -8.39
C ASN A 133 0.08 -4.26 -7.82
N ILE A 134 -0.01 -4.12 -6.49
CA ILE A 134 -1.01 -3.26 -5.87
C ILE A 134 -0.80 -1.80 -6.24
N LEU A 135 0.45 -1.32 -6.16
CA LEU A 135 0.80 0.04 -6.54
C LEU A 135 0.43 0.32 -8.01
N ILE A 136 0.72 -0.62 -8.93
CA ILE A 136 0.31 -0.52 -10.34
C ILE A 136 -1.21 -0.41 -10.46
N ILE A 137 -1.97 -1.27 -9.79
CA ILE A 137 -3.44 -1.26 -9.85
C ILE A 137 -3.99 0.08 -9.34
N GLN A 138 -3.48 0.58 -8.21
CA GLN A 138 -3.93 1.83 -7.60
C GLN A 138 -3.62 3.04 -8.48
N VAL A 139 -2.38 3.16 -8.95
CA VAL A 139 -1.95 4.28 -9.82
C VAL A 139 -2.68 4.23 -11.15
N ARG A 140 -2.84 3.05 -11.76
CA ARG A 140 -3.59 2.87 -13.00
C ARG A 140 -5.04 3.33 -12.85
N GLU A 141 -5.73 2.89 -11.79
CA GLU A 141 -7.12 3.28 -11.57
C GLU A 141 -7.27 4.78 -11.29
N HIS A 142 -6.31 5.39 -10.59
CA HIS A 142 -6.28 6.85 -10.41
C HIS A 142 -6.12 7.59 -11.73
N TYR A 143 -5.13 7.22 -12.56
CA TYR A 143 -4.91 7.88 -13.85
C TYR A 143 -6.11 7.68 -14.80
N ARG A 144 -6.75 6.51 -14.76
CA ARG A 144 -7.98 6.24 -15.53
C ARG A 144 -9.10 7.20 -15.15
N LYS A 145 -9.32 7.43 -13.84
CA LYS A 145 -10.35 8.36 -13.33
C LYS A 145 -10.07 9.82 -13.69
N GLN A 146 -8.80 10.21 -13.80
CA GLN A 146 -8.39 11.56 -14.20
C GLN A 146 -8.37 11.77 -15.73
N GLY A 147 -8.70 10.74 -16.53
CA GLY A 147 -8.61 10.81 -17.98
C GLY A 147 -7.16 10.81 -18.53
N LEU A 148 -6.17 10.59 -17.65
CA LEU A 148 -4.74 10.56 -17.98
C LEU A 148 -4.27 9.18 -18.48
N TYR A 149 -5.12 8.15 -18.37
CA TYR A 149 -4.84 6.79 -18.83
C TYR A 149 -5.92 6.29 -19.78
N GLN A 150 -5.48 5.91 -20.99
CA GLN A 150 -6.27 5.14 -21.96
C GLN A 150 -5.57 3.79 -22.18
N ILE A 151 -6.32 2.68 -22.03
CA ILE A 151 -5.81 1.30 -22.07
C ILE A 151 -5.04 1.00 -23.36
N ASP A 152 -5.40 1.63 -24.47
CA ASP A 152 -4.85 1.37 -25.81
C ASP A 152 -3.55 2.13 -26.14
N GLN A 153 -3.06 3.00 -25.25
CA GLN A 153 -1.83 3.76 -25.48
C GLN A 153 -0.66 3.23 -24.64
N LEU A 154 0.35 2.70 -25.32
CA LEU A 154 1.65 2.29 -24.74
C LEU A 154 2.21 3.33 -23.75
N ARG A 155 1.99 4.62 -24.00
CA ARG A 155 2.43 5.73 -23.16
C ARG A 155 1.81 5.72 -21.76
N GLY A 156 0.52 5.42 -21.63
CA GLY A 156 -0.17 5.41 -20.33
C GLY A 156 0.30 4.27 -19.45
N GLU A 157 0.40 3.07 -20.01
CA GLU A 157 0.89 1.90 -19.27
C GLU A 157 2.39 2.01 -18.95
N ALA A 158 3.20 2.53 -19.86
CA ALA A 158 4.60 2.82 -19.59
C ALA A 158 4.75 3.86 -18.46
N ALA A 159 3.94 4.92 -18.44
CA ALA A 159 3.98 5.93 -17.39
C ALA A 159 3.66 5.33 -16.01
N VAL A 160 2.63 4.49 -15.89
CA VAL A 160 2.30 3.80 -14.63
C VAL A 160 3.46 2.92 -14.17
N ARG A 161 4.01 2.09 -15.06
CA ARG A 161 5.12 1.18 -14.71
C ARG A 161 6.40 1.92 -14.35
N CYS A 162 6.75 2.99 -15.09
CA CYS A 162 7.91 3.81 -14.77
C CYS A 162 7.75 4.51 -13.42
N PHE A 163 6.58 5.08 -13.14
CA PHE A 163 6.29 5.73 -11.86
C PHE A 163 6.40 4.74 -10.69
N VAL A 164 5.73 3.58 -10.78
CA VAL A 164 5.75 2.58 -9.72
C VAL A 164 7.15 1.97 -9.56
N GLY A 165 7.84 1.67 -10.67
CA GLY A 165 9.19 1.14 -10.65
C GLY A 165 10.19 2.11 -9.99
N ALA A 166 10.09 3.41 -10.29
CA ALA A 166 10.91 4.43 -9.64
C ALA A 166 10.62 4.52 -8.12
N LEU A 167 9.33 4.50 -7.74
CA LEU A 167 8.92 4.54 -6.34
C LEU A 167 9.44 3.33 -5.56
N VAL A 168 9.19 2.13 -6.07
CA VAL A 168 9.62 0.86 -5.46
C VAL A 168 11.14 0.79 -5.41
N GLY A 169 11.85 1.25 -6.45
CA GLY A 169 13.31 1.28 -6.48
C GLY A 169 13.89 2.17 -5.38
N LEU A 170 13.39 3.41 -5.24
CA LEU A 170 13.84 4.33 -4.19
C LEU A 170 13.50 3.82 -2.79
N TRP A 171 12.29 3.28 -2.63
CA TRP A 171 11.84 2.68 -1.37
C TRP A 171 12.69 1.48 -0.96
N LEU A 172 12.97 0.57 -1.90
CA LEU A 172 13.82 -0.61 -1.63
C LEU A 172 15.24 -0.20 -1.26
N TRP A 173 15.80 0.84 -1.91
CA TRP A 173 17.08 1.40 -1.53
C TRP A 173 17.04 1.92 -0.09
N TRP A 174 16.02 2.70 0.27
CA TRP A 174 15.86 3.27 1.61
C TRP A 174 15.77 2.20 2.70
N VAL A 175 14.98 1.15 2.49
CA VAL A 175 14.86 -0.01 3.40
C VAL A 175 16.21 -0.73 3.57
N ARG A 176 16.95 -0.95 2.47
CA ARG A 176 18.22 -1.70 2.50
C ARG A 176 19.38 -0.94 3.16
N HIS A 177 19.25 0.38 3.30
CA HIS A 177 20.28 1.23 3.88
C HIS A 177 19.92 1.73 5.29
N ASP A 178 19.04 0.99 5.98
CA ASP A 178 18.63 1.27 7.36
C ASP A 178 17.97 2.65 7.53
N TYR A 179 17.10 3.01 6.58
CA TYR A 179 16.27 4.22 6.65
C TYR A 179 17.09 5.52 6.87
N PRO A 180 18.04 5.86 5.98
CA PRO A 180 19.02 6.93 6.21
C PRO A 180 18.41 8.33 6.43
N ASN A 181 17.17 8.55 5.98
CA ASN A 181 16.44 9.81 6.13
C ASN A 181 14.98 9.54 6.55
N PRO A 182 14.26 10.51 7.13
CA PRO A 182 12.84 10.38 7.46
C PRO A 182 11.95 10.17 6.24
N ALA A 183 10.80 9.50 6.42
CA ALA A 183 9.84 9.22 5.35
C ALA A 183 9.38 10.48 4.61
N ARG A 184 9.24 11.60 5.32
CA ARG A 184 8.86 12.89 4.73
C ARG A 184 9.89 13.36 3.70
N GLU A 185 11.17 13.26 4.01
CA GLU A 185 12.25 13.71 3.12
C GLU A 185 12.34 12.81 1.88
N MET A 186 12.16 11.50 2.07
CA MET A 186 12.06 10.54 0.95
C MET A 186 10.89 10.86 0.03
N THR A 187 9.74 11.24 0.60
CA THR A 187 8.55 11.67 -0.15
C THR A 187 8.82 12.93 -0.96
N GLU A 188 9.34 13.97 -0.32
CA GLU A 188 9.64 15.25 -0.97
C GLU A 188 10.68 15.08 -2.10
N THR A 189 11.69 14.24 -1.87
CA THR A 189 12.71 13.90 -2.88
C THR A 189 12.08 13.20 -4.09
N PHE A 190 11.27 12.17 -3.87
CA PHE A 190 10.60 11.44 -4.95
C PHE A 190 9.69 12.36 -5.77
N ASP A 191 8.88 13.17 -5.08
CA ASP A 191 7.95 14.08 -5.73
C ASP A 191 8.68 15.17 -6.55
N SER A 192 9.80 15.70 -6.06
CA SER A 192 10.61 16.66 -6.81
C SER A 192 11.16 16.06 -8.11
N LEU A 193 11.64 14.82 -8.05
CA LEU A 193 12.16 14.11 -9.23
C LEU A 193 11.06 13.83 -10.25
N MET A 194 9.88 13.38 -9.78
CA MET A 194 8.79 12.96 -10.66
C MET A 194 7.96 14.12 -11.22
N ASN A 195 7.77 15.19 -10.46
CA ASN A 195 6.90 16.31 -10.87
C ASN A 195 7.66 17.47 -11.49
N ASN A 196 8.87 17.77 -10.99
CA ASN A 196 9.61 18.95 -11.41
C ASN A 196 10.83 18.62 -12.28
N GLY A 197 11.15 17.33 -12.47
CA GLY A 197 12.24 16.88 -13.35
C GLY A 197 13.61 17.44 -12.97
N THR A 198 13.82 17.79 -11.70
CA THR A 198 14.99 18.55 -11.21
C THR A 198 16.30 17.75 -11.22
N TRP A 199 16.41 16.71 -12.04
CA TRP A 199 17.57 15.82 -12.12
C TRP A 199 18.01 15.53 -13.56
N PRO A 200 19.32 15.69 -13.88
CA PRO A 200 20.37 16.21 -13.00
C PRO A 200 20.12 17.69 -12.63
N PRO A 201 20.49 18.14 -11.42
CA PRO A 201 20.35 19.54 -11.03
C PRO A 201 21.19 20.41 -11.97
N ASP A 202 20.67 21.59 -12.32
CA ASP A 202 21.43 22.55 -13.12
C ASP A 202 22.78 22.82 -12.43
N ASN A 203 23.87 22.41 -13.08
CA ASN A 203 25.24 22.59 -12.58
C ASN A 203 25.69 24.06 -12.50
N ASN A 204 24.79 25.03 -12.63
CA ASN A 204 25.09 26.46 -12.63
C ASN A 204 25.25 27.08 -11.23
N VAL A 205 25.40 26.26 -10.18
CA VAL A 205 25.82 26.73 -8.85
C VAL A 205 27.10 26.00 -8.43
N ARG A 206 28.20 26.27 -9.12
CA ARG A 206 29.54 26.22 -8.52
C ARG A 206 30.27 27.50 -8.93
N GLN A 207 30.90 28.09 -7.91
CA GLN A 207 31.58 29.39 -7.85
C GLN A 207 32.52 29.67 -9.02
#